data_AF-A0AAW1JFM7-F1
#
_entry.id   AF-A0AAW1JFM7-F1
#
_cell.length_a   1.000
_cell.length_b   1.000
_cell.length_c   1.000
_cell.angle_alpha   90.00
_cell.angle_beta   90.00
_cell.angle_gamma   90.00
#
_symmetry.space_group_name_H-M   'P 1'
#
loop_
_entity.id
_entity.type
_entity.pdbx_description
1 polymer ?
#
loop_
_entity_poly.entity_id
_entity_poly.type
_entity_poly.pdbx_seq_one_letter_code
_entity_poly.pdbx_strand_id
1 'polypeptide(L)'
;MSVGGFSSFTQNNQQIISLTAAATIAALIGAYFYYRKPTVRIPKNWTRVARVKQLCVYPLKSGRRRELDSAECTKVGLSFTENNVELRDR
;
A
#
# COMPACT_ATOMS: atom_id res chain seq x y z
N MET A 1 52.21 -19.52 39.62
CA MET A 1 51.27 -20.27 38.75
C MET A 1 50.08 -19.38 38.45
N SER A 2 49.88 -19.05 37.17
CA SER A 2 48.89 -18.09 36.68
C SER A 2 47.49 -18.70 36.71
N VAL A 3 46.58 -18.07 37.47
CA VAL A 3 45.13 -18.39 37.48
C VAL A 3 44.35 -17.45 36.55
N GLY A 4 45.04 -16.66 35.71
CA GLY A 4 44.45 -15.58 34.92
C GLY A 4 43.75 -15.99 33.62
N GLY A 5 43.80 -17.27 33.23
CA GLY A 5 43.30 -17.71 31.90
C GLY A 5 41.78 -17.90 31.81
N PHE A 6 41.11 -18.26 32.91
CA PHE A 6 39.68 -18.58 32.90
C PHE A 6 38.78 -17.33 32.96
N SER A 7 39.21 -16.27 33.66
CA SER A 7 38.45 -15.01 33.74
C SER A 7 38.45 -14.23 32.42
N SER A 8 39.55 -14.27 31.67
CA SER A 8 39.64 -13.61 30.35
C SER A 8 38.75 -14.27 29.29
N PHE A 9 38.59 -15.60 29.35
CA PHE A 9 37.77 -16.36 28.39
C PHE A 9 36.27 -16.11 28.60
N THR A 10 35.82 -16.06 29.86
CA THR A 10 34.43 -15.74 30.20
C THR A 10 34.11 -14.26 29.93
N GLN A 11 35.06 -13.36 30.18
CA GLN A 11 34.93 -11.94 29.87
C GLN A 11 34.81 -11.69 28.36
N ASN A 12 35.61 -12.36 27.52
CA ASN A 12 35.49 -12.25 26.06
C ASN A 12 34.15 -12.77 25.52
N ASN A 13 33.65 -13.89 26.05
CA ASN A 13 32.35 -14.42 25.63
C ASN A 13 31.19 -13.51 26.07
N GLN A 14 31.26 -12.90 27.25
CA GLN A 14 30.27 -11.90 27.69
C GLN A 14 30.26 -10.66 26.79
N GLN A 15 31.43 -10.19 26.33
CA GLN A 15 31.54 -9.07 25.38
C GLN A 15 30.98 -9.42 23.99
N ILE A 16 31.22 -10.64 23.50
CA ILE A 16 30.68 -11.11 22.22
C ILE A 16 29.15 -11.25 22.29
N ILE A 17 28.63 -11.80 23.39
CA ILE A 17 27.17 -11.94 23.61
C ILE A 17 26.50 -10.56 23.70
N SER A 18 27.09 -9.59 24.40
CA SER A 18 26.52 -8.24 24.50
C SER A 18 26.54 -7.48 23.18
N LEU A 19 27.62 -7.58 22.40
CA LEU A 19 27.74 -6.95 21.08
C LEU A 19 26.74 -7.54 20.06
N THR A 20 26.61 -8.87 20.04
CA THR A 20 25.65 -9.55 19.15
C THR A 20 24.21 -9.28 19.55
N ALA A 21 23.90 -9.20 20.85
CA ALA A 21 22.59 -8.79 21.34
C ALA A 21 22.26 -7.34 20.93
N ALA A 22 23.21 -6.41 21.08
CA ALA A 22 23.02 -5.02 20.67
C ALA A 22 22.80 -4.89 19.15
N ALA A 23 23.59 -5.62 18.35
CA ALA A 23 23.47 -5.62 16.90
C ALA A 23 22.13 -6.18 16.41
N THR A 24 21.64 -7.27 17.03
CA THR A 24 20.35 -7.86 16.68
C THR A 24 19.18 -6.93 17.04
N ILE A 25 19.21 -6.29 18.21
CA ILE A 25 18.20 -5.29 18.60
C ILE A 25 18.20 -4.11 17.62
N ALA A 26 19.38 -3.59 17.26
CA ALA A 26 19.50 -2.49 16.30
C ALA A 26 18.96 -2.88 14.91
N ALA A 27 19.25 -4.10 14.44
CA ALA A 27 18.74 -4.61 13.18
C ALA A 27 17.21 -4.77 13.19
N LEU A 28 16.63 -5.25 14.29
CA LEU A 28 15.18 -5.38 14.44
C LEU A 28 14.47 -4.02 14.45
N ILE A 29 15.02 -3.03 15.18
CA ILE A 29 14.49 -1.66 15.18
C ILE A 29 14.58 -1.05 13.77
N GLY A 30 15.73 -1.19 13.11
CA GLY A 30 15.94 -0.72 11.75
C GLY A 30 14.94 -1.34 10.76
N ALA A 31 14.75 -2.67 10.83
CA ALA A 31 13.78 -3.38 10.01
C ALA A 31 12.34 -2.89 10.30
N TYR A 32 11.97 -2.72 11.56
CA TYR A 32 10.64 -2.23 11.95
C TYR A 32 10.34 -0.85 11.34
N PHE A 33 11.29 0.08 11.41
CA PHE A 33 11.13 1.41 10.79
C PHE A 33 11.09 1.34 9.27
N TYR A 34 11.90 0.48 8.64
CA TYR A 34 11.91 0.32 7.18
C TYR A 34 10.58 -0.23 6.63
N TYR A 35 10.01 -1.23 7.30
CA TYR A 35 8.73 -1.83 6.89
C TYR A 35 7.51 -1.01 7.29
N ARG A 36 7.68 0.07 8.07
CA ARG A 36 6.59 0.94 8.47
C ARG A 36 6.13 1.78 7.28
N LYS A 37 5.19 1.24 6.51
CA LYS A 37 4.54 1.97 5.42
C LYS A 37 3.81 3.20 5.97
N PRO A 38 3.96 4.39 5.35
CA PRO A 38 3.19 5.55 5.74
C PRO A 38 1.70 5.24 5.52
N THR A 39 0.92 5.31 6.59
CA THR A 39 -0.54 5.21 6.49
C THR A 39 -1.03 6.43 5.74
N VAL A 40 -1.79 6.23 4.65
CA VAL A 40 -2.48 7.31 3.96
C VAL A 40 -3.44 7.95 4.96
N ARG A 41 -3.17 9.19 5.38
CA ARG A 41 -4.04 9.93 6.30
C ARG A 41 -5.26 10.39 5.51
N ILE A 42 -6.35 9.64 5.64
CA ILE A 42 -7.65 10.06 5.12
C ILE A 42 -8.08 11.29 5.93
N PRO A 43 -8.41 12.41 5.28
CA PRO A 43 -8.82 13.61 5.98
C PRO A 43 -10.12 13.38 6.75
N LYS A 44 -10.21 13.91 7.97
CA LYS A 44 -11.43 13.83 8.79
C LYS A 44 -12.57 14.66 8.19
N ASN A 45 -12.22 15.78 7.56
CA ASN A 45 -13.17 16.71 6.97
C ASN A 45 -12.97 16.74 5.45
N TRP A 46 -14.04 16.49 4.71
CA TRP A 46 -14.03 16.53 3.26
C TRP A 46 -14.63 17.84 2.77
N THR A 47 -13.86 18.58 1.97
CA THR A 47 -14.35 19.78 1.29
C THR A 47 -14.79 19.42 -0.12
N ARG A 48 -16.00 19.82 -0.51
CA ARG A 48 -16.48 19.63 -1.89
C ARG A 48 -15.64 20.49 -2.83
N VAL A 49 -14.91 19.84 -3.74
CA VAL A 49 -14.08 20.52 -4.75
C VAL A 49 -14.82 20.77 -6.07
N ALA A 50 -15.79 19.93 -6.42
CA ALA A 50 -16.48 20.00 -7.71
C ALA A 50 -17.81 19.24 -7.70
N ARG A 51 -18.52 19.32 -8.83
CA ARG A 51 -19.66 18.47 -9.19
C ARG A 51 -19.41 17.86 -10.57
N VAL A 52 -19.89 16.64 -10.77
CA VAL A 52 -19.87 15.99 -12.08
C VAL A 52 -20.85 16.72 -12.99
N LYS A 53 -20.35 17.28 -14.10
CA LYS A 53 -21.18 17.99 -15.09
C LYS A 53 -21.86 17.02 -16.06
N GLN A 54 -21.13 15.98 -16.47
CA GLN A 54 -21.59 15.04 -17.48
C GLN A 54 -20.88 13.70 -17.29
N LEU A 55 -21.65 12.61 -17.42
CA LEU A 55 -21.13 11.24 -17.38
C LEU A 55 -21.21 10.65 -18.79
N CYS A 56 -20.10 10.11 -19.28
CA CYS A 56 -20.00 9.55 -20.63
C CYS A 56 -19.33 8.19 -20.60
N VAL A 57 -19.86 7.26 -21.38
CA VAL A 57 -19.23 5.96 -21.64
C VAL A 57 -18.89 5.85 -23.13
N TYR A 58 -17.81 5.12 -23.40
CA TYR A 58 -17.36 4.75 -24.75
C TYR A 58 -17.43 3.23 -24.86
N PRO A 59 -18.54 2.66 -25.35
CA PRO A 59 -18.70 1.20 -25.45
C PRO A 59 -17.64 0.58 -26.37
N LEU A 60 -17.23 1.32 -27.41
CA LEU A 60 -16.16 0.97 -28.32
C LEU A 60 -15.00 1.95 -28.16
N LYS A 61 -13.76 1.44 -28.11
CA LYS A 61 -12.54 2.27 -28.08
C LYS A 61 -12.52 3.20 -29.29
N SER A 62 -12.32 4.50 -29.05
CA SER A 62 -12.38 5.55 -30.09
C SER A 62 -13.73 5.67 -30.82
N GLY A 63 -14.77 4.96 -30.36
CA GLY A 63 -16.12 5.09 -30.87
C GLY A 63 -16.84 6.33 -30.34
N ARG A 64 -18.13 6.43 -30.66
CA ARG A 64 -18.96 7.54 -30.20
C ARG A 64 -19.24 7.43 -28.70
N ARG A 65 -19.17 8.57 -28.00
CA ARG A 65 -19.58 8.68 -26.60
C ARG A 65 -21.09 8.54 -26.45
N ARG A 66 -21.52 7.90 -25.37
CA ARG A 66 -22.90 7.86 -24.90
C ARG A 66 -22.99 8.58 -23.57
N GLU A 67 -23.98 9.46 -23.42
CA GLU A 67 -24.23 10.19 -22.18
C GLU A 67 -25.11 9.33 -21.26
N LEU A 68 -24.81 9.34 -19.96
CA LEU A 68 -25.49 8.52 -18.96
C LEU A 68 -25.95 9.40 -17.79
N ASP A 69 -27.07 9.03 -17.18
CA ASP A 69 -27.55 9.64 -15.93
C ASP A 69 -26.88 9.01 -14.71
N SER A 70 -26.60 7.71 -14.77
CA SER A 70 -25.95 6.95 -13.71
C SER A 70 -25.09 5.82 -14.27
N ALA A 71 -24.08 5.41 -13.50
CA ALA A 71 -23.23 4.25 -13.80
C ALA A 71 -22.64 3.70 -12.49
N GLU A 72 -22.25 2.43 -12.52
CA GLU A 72 -21.55 1.77 -11.42
C GLU A 72 -20.04 1.82 -11.65
N CYS A 73 -19.27 2.21 -10.62
CA CYS A 73 -17.82 2.18 -10.66
C CYS A 73 -17.29 0.80 -10.26
N THR A 74 -16.73 0.07 -11.22
CA THR A 74 -16.12 -1.25 -11.00
C THR A 74 -14.59 -1.17 -11.07
N LYS A 75 -13.90 -2.26 -10.73
CA LYS A 75 -12.42 -2.35 -10.82
C LYS A 75 -11.90 -2.15 -12.25
N VAL A 76 -12.69 -2.45 -13.26
CA VAL A 76 -12.31 -2.36 -14.69
C VAL A 76 -12.80 -1.09 -15.35
N GLY A 77 -13.58 -0.25 -14.64
CA GLY A 77 -14.13 1.00 -15.16
C GLY A 77 -15.62 1.14 -14.89
N LEU A 78 -16.28 2.01 -15.66
CA LEU A 78 -17.72 2.26 -15.55
C LEU A 78 -18.50 1.10 -16.15
N SER A 79 -19.41 0.53 -15.37
CA SER A 79 -20.44 -0.39 -15.84
C SER A 79 -21.78 0.36 -15.91
N PHE A 80 -22.55 0.08 -16.95
CA PHE A 80 -23.89 0.64 -17.12
C PHE A 80 -24.82 -0.50 -17.56
N THR A 81 -25.97 -0.62 -16.90
CA THR A 81 -26.98 -1.61 -17.27
C THR A 81 -28.02 -0.91 -18.12
N GLU A 82 -28.13 -1.28 -19.40
CA GLU A 82 -29.31 -0.91 -20.18
C GLU A 82 -30.28 -2.07 -20.16
N ASN A 83 -31.54 -1.79 -19.89
CA ASN A 83 -32.61 -2.78 -20.00
C ASN A 83 -32.89 -3.18 -21.47
N ASN A 84 -32.08 -2.75 -22.46
CA ASN A 84 -32.28 -3.01 -23.89
C ASN A 84 -31.00 -2.74 -24.73
N VAL A 85 -29.92 -3.49 -24.51
CA VAL A 85 -28.75 -3.44 -25.40
C VAL A 85 -29.01 -4.29 -26.65
N GLU A 86 -29.70 -3.74 -27.65
CA GLU A 86 -29.62 -4.29 -29.01
C GLU A 86 -28.26 -3.89 -29.59
N LEU A 87 -27.38 -4.87 -29.78
CA LEU A 87 -26.21 -4.73 -30.66
C LEU A 87 -26.74 -4.55 -32.09
N ARG A 88 -26.91 -3.30 -32.51
CA ARG A 88 -27.24 -2.96 -33.90
C ARG A 88 -25.96 -3.02 -34.73
N ASP A 89 -25.56 -4.23 -35.09
CA ASP A 89 -24.75 -4.43 -36.29
C ASP A 89 -25.66 -4.13 -37.49
N ARG A 90 -25.29 -3.09 -38.25
CA ARG A 90 -25.80 -2.82 -39.59
C ARG A 90 -24.64 -2.90 -40.55
#